data_AF-A0A4Z0ZNA3-F1
#
_entry.id   AF-A0A4Z0ZNA3-F1
#
_cell.length_a   1.000
_cell.length_b   1.000
_cell.length_c   1.000
_cell.angle_alpha   90.00
_cell.angle_beta   90.00
_cell.angle_gamma   90.00
#
_symmetry.space_group_name_H-M   'P 1'
#
loop_
_entity.id
_entity.type
_entity.pdbx_description
1 polymer ?
#
loop_
_entity_poly.entity_id
_entity_poly.type
_entity_poly.pdbx_seq_one_letter_code
_entity_poly.pdbx_strand_id
1 'polypeptide(L)' 'MISVPGKYYYTNVELNKETRKEIIKEELWQFAESLLHSEESVENLIEEFFAKLEGRVLEVIEREEA' A
#
# COMPACT_ATOMS: atom_id res chain seq x y z
N MET A 1 -12.89 -19.91 -21.45
CA MET A 1 -12.76 -18.48 -21.10
C MET A 1 -11.82 -18.42 -19.91
N ILE A 2 -10.61 -17.91 -20.10
CA ILE A 2 -9.58 -17.88 -19.05
C ILE A 2 -9.87 -16.67 -18.18
N SER A 3 -10.31 -16.90 -16.94
CA SER A 3 -10.56 -15.84 -15.95
C SER A 3 -9.22 -15.46 -15.31
N VAL A 4 -8.78 -14.23 -15.56
CA VAL A 4 -7.60 -13.65 -14.91
C VAL A 4 -8.03 -13.23 -13.49
N PRO A 5 -7.46 -13.80 -12.42
CA PRO A 5 -7.78 -13.42 -11.06
C PRO A 5 -6.98 -12.16 -10.70
N GLY A 6 -7.63 -11.02 -10.84
CA GLY A 6 -7.04 -9.70 -10.57
C GLY A 6 -8.12 -8.67 -10.28
N LYS A 7 -9.11 -9.03 -9.47
CA LYS A 7 -9.99 -8.07 -8.81
C LYS A 7 -9.73 -8.20 -7.32
N TYR A 8 -8.69 -7.52 -6.85
CA TYR A 8 -8.58 -7.26 -5.42
C TYR A 8 -9.82 -6.48 -5.00
N TYR A 9 -10.53 -7.08 -4.08
CA TYR A 9 -11.74 -6.58 -3.46
C TYR A 9 -11.36 -5.28 -2.74
N TYR A 10 -11.64 -4.13 -3.35
CA TYR A 10 -11.87 -2.92 -2.56
C TYR A 10 -13.22 -3.13 -1.89
N THR A 11 -13.23 -3.79 -0.73
CA THR A 11 -14.39 -3.84 0.15
C THR A 11 -14.73 -2.41 0.57
N ASN A 12 -15.71 -1.82 -0.13
CA ASN A 12 -16.67 -0.77 0.23
C ASN A 12 -16.32 0.39 1.18
N VAL A 13 -15.06 0.69 1.46
CA VAL A 13 -14.66 1.95 2.09
C VAL A 13 -13.87 2.76 1.07
N GLU A 14 -14.59 3.65 0.37
CA GLU A 14 -13.93 4.66 -0.46
C GLU A 14 -13.24 5.66 0.47
N LEU A 15 -12.00 5.36 0.86
CA LEU A 15 -11.13 6.36 1.48
C LEU A 15 -11.16 7.63 0.63
N ASN A 16 -11.32 8.79 1.27
CA ASN A 16 -11.30 10.04 0.51
C ASN A 16 -9.95 10.18 -0.24
N LYS A 17 -9.98 10.88 -1.38
CA LYS A 17 -8.83 10.98 -2.29
C LYS A 17 -7.59 11.58 -1.62
N GLU A 18 -7.76 12.49 -0.67
CA GLU A 18 -6.64 13.16 0.01
C GLU A 18 -5.98 12.23 1.03
N THR A 19 -6.75 11.51 1.85
CA THR A 19 -6.23 10.50 2.79
C THR A 19 -5.42 9.42 2.06
N ARG A 20 -5.92 8.93 0.91
CA ARG A 20 -5.16 7.96 0.09
C ARG A 20 -3.83 8.52 -0.42
N LYS A 21 -3.82 9.78 -0.86
CA LYS A 21 -2.58 10.42 -1.34
C LYS A 21 -1.56 10.58 -0.22
N GLU A 22 -2.00 10.94 0.99
CA GLU A 22 -1.11 11.10 2.13
C GLU A 22 -0.45 9.77 2.51
N ILE A 23 -1.23 8.69 2.60
CA ILE A 23 -0.71 7.33 2.86
C ILE A 23 0.31 6.93 1.79
N ILE A 24 -0.06 7.06 0.51
CA ILE A 24 0.85 6.71 -0.60
C ILE A 24 2.13 7.55 -0.57
N LYS A 25 2.02 8.85 -0.27
CA LYS A 25 3.17 9.75 -0.21
C LYS A 25 4.14 9.36 0.90
N GLU A 26 3.64 9.00 2.08
CA GLU A 26 4.47 8.56 3.20
C GLU A 26 5.16 7.23 2.90
N GLU A 27 4.44 6.24 2.37
CA GLU A 27 5.02 4.95 2.03
C GLU A 27 6.07 5.07 0.91
N LEU A 28 5.84 5.93 -0.09
CA LEU A 28 6.82 6.21 -1.14
C LEU A 28 8.09 6.87 -0.60
N TRP A 29 7.94 7.75 0.40
CA TRP A 29 9.09 8.36 1.06
C TRP A 29 9.93 7.32 1.80
N GLN A 30 9.28 6.44 2.58
CA GLN A 30 9.97 5.37 3.29
C GLN A 30 10.63 4.37 2.32
N PHE A 31 9.97 4.03 1.22
CA PHE A 31 10.56 3.18 0.19
C PHE A 31 11.80 3.83 -0.45
N ALA A 32 11.75 5.13 -0.73
CA ALA A 32 12.90 5.86 -1.27
C ALA A 32 14.08 5.90 -0.28
N GLU A 33 13.81 6.06 1.02
CA GLU A 33 14.85 5.94 2.06
C GLU A 33 15.43 4.53 2.12
N SER A 34 14.59 3.49 2.07
CA SER A 34 15.05 2.10 2.03
C SER A 34 15.93 1.80 0.82
N LEU A 35 15.61 2.36 -0.36
CA LEU A 35 16.45 2.20 -1.56
C LEU A 35 17.83 2.83 -1.42
N LEU A 36 17.97 3.89 -0.62
CA LEU A 36 19.24 4.59 -0.43
C LEU A 36 20.12 3.95 0.65
N HIS A 37 19.52 3.20 1.58
CA HIS A 37 20.19 2.75 2.80
C HIS A 37 20.21 1.23 2.99
N SER A 38 19.45 0.47 2.20
CA SER A 38 19.40 -0.99 2.29
C SER A 38 20.39 -1.66 1.32
N GLU A 39 20.96 -2.79 1.76
CA GLU A 39 21.72 -3.72 0.90
C GLU A 39 20.81 -4.79 0.27
N GLU A 40 19.51 -4.76 0.56
CA GLU A 40 18.54 -5.69 0.00
C GLU A 40 18.31 -5.47 -1.49
N SER A 41 17.80 -6.49 -2.18
CA SER A 41 17.39 -6.35 -3.56
C SER A 41 16.21 -5.39 -3.66
N VAL A 42 16.21 -4.60 -4.74
CA VAL A 42 15.08 -3.71 -5.06
C VAL A 42 13.76 -4.49 -5.14
N GLU A 43 13.81 -5.75 -5.59
CA GLU A 43 12.65 -6.62 -5.73
C GLU A 43 12.03 -6.95 -4.36
N ASN A 44 12.85 -7.28 -3.35
CA ASN A 44 12.37 -7.49 -1.99
C ASN A 44 11.80 -6.20 -1.38
N LEU A 45 12.46 -5.07 -1.59
CA LEU A 45 11.99 -3.77 -1.09
C LEU A 45 10.63 -3.38 -1.70
N ILE A 46 10.39 -3.74 -2.96
CA ILE A 46 9.09 -3.53 -3.62
C ILE A 46 8.02 -4.41 -2.98
N GLU A 47 8.31 -5.68 -2.70
CA GLU A 47 7.36 -6.58 -2.02
C GLU A 47 6.99 -6.05 -0.63
N GLU A 48 7.97 -5.59 0.15
CA GLU A 48 7.72 -4.98 1.46
C GLU A 48 6.88 -3.71 1.37
N PHE A 49 7.14 -2.86 0.38
CA PHE A 49 6.37 -1.64 0.16
C PHE A 49 4.90 -1.95 -0.09
N PHE A 50 4.59 -2.93 -0.95
CA PHE A 50 3.19 -3.31 -1.20
C PHE A 50 2.53 -3.90 0.04
N ALA A 51 3.22 -4.76 0.79
CA ALA A 51 2.69 -5.33 2.02
C ALA A 51 2.37 -4.25 3.08
N LYS A 52 3.26 -3.26 3.25
CA LYS A 52 3.05 -2.12 4.17
C LYS A 52 1.90 -1.23 3.72
N LEU A 53 1.82 -0.93 2.43
CA LEU A 53 0.75 -0.10 1.86
C LEU A 53 -0.63 -0.76 2.03
N GLU A 54 -0.74 -2.06 1.76
CA GLU A 54 -1.99 -2.81 1.96
C GLU A 54 -2.42 -2.82 3.43
N GLY A 55 -1.48 -3.09 4.35
CA GLY A 55 -1.75 -3.07 5.80
C GLY A 55 -2.24 -1.70 6.28
N ARG A 56 -1.57 -0.61 5.88
CA ARG A 56 -1.95 0.75 6.28
C ARG A 56 -3.29 1.18 5.72
N VAL A 57 -3.63 0.80 4.50
CA VAL A 57 -4.95 1.08 3.92
C VAL A 57 -6.05 0.39 4.71
N LEU A 58 -5.84 -0.87 5.11
CA LEU A 58 -6.80 -1.60 5.95
C LEU A 58 -6.97 -0.96 7.33
N GLU A 59 -5.89 -0.59 8.01
CA GLU A 59 -5.96 0.07 9.33
C GLU A 59 -6.76 1.39 9.28
N VAL A 60 -6.61 2.17 8.22
CA VAL A 60 -7.30 3.45 8.07
C VAL A 60 -8.79 3.22 7.79
N ILE A 61 -9.11 2.20 6.98
CA ILE A 61 -10.49 1.77 6.74
C ILE A 61 -11.16 1.35 8.05
N GLU A 62 -10.52 0.48 8.84
CA GLU A 62 -11.06 0.02 10.12
C GLU A 62 -11.29 1.16 11.13
N ARG A 63 -10.44 2.20 11.11
CA ARG A 63 -10.61 3.39 11.96
C ARG A 63 -11.75 4.31 11.53
N GLU A 64 -12.03 4.41 10.24
CA GLU A 64 -13.14 5.24 9.74
C GLU A 64 -14.51 4.55 9.94
N GLU A 65 -14.54 3.23 10.14
CA GLU A 65 -15.77 2.46 10.42
C GLU A 65 -16.13 2.34 11.93
N ALA A 66 -15.23 2.73 12.84
CA ALA A 66 -15.38 2.60 14.30
C ALA A 66 -15.99 3.85 14.99
#